data_AF-A0A803LD29-F1
#
_entry.id   AF-A0A803LD29-F1
#
_cell.length_a   1.000
_cell.length_b   1.000
_cell.length_c   1.000
_cell.angle_alpha   90.00
_cell.angle_beta   90.00
_cell.angle_gamma   90.00
#
_symmetry.space_group_name_H-M   'P 1'
#
loop_
_entity.id
_entity.type
_entity.pdbx_description
1 polymer ?
#
loop_
_entity_poly.entity_id
_entity_poly.type
_entity_poly.pdbx_seq_one_letter_code
_entity_poly.pdbx_strand_id
1 'polypeptide(L)'
;MWIAAIFTLVVAGGIYQMAKPPPSKICGSPNGPPVTSPRIKLRDGRYLAYKVRGAAKEIAKHKVFINHGFTSSKDLYIPMSDEWLQDMGICLITFDRPGYAESDPNPHRSPKNDALDIQELADQLELGPKFYVLGLSIGSYPAWGCLKYIPHRLAGVAFVVPVINYWWPTLPSEIRSKAYCKLPLLEQWRLRFIHYAPYLAWSMQRWISFPSIHTVLKKNPEAYNKNDLAVMELLARVPAPDKAIFLYLFFF
;
A
#
# COMPACT_ATOMS: atom_id res chain seq x y z
N MET A 1 33.96 -30.33 -22.10
CA MET A 1 32.96 -29.24 -22.17
C MET A 1 31.64 -29.59 -21.46
N TRP A 2 31.07 -30.78 -21.63
CA TRP A 2 29.77 -31.14 -21.01
C TRP A 2 29.76 -31.25 -19.49
N ILE A 3 30.83 -31.76 -18.86
CA ILE A 3 30.91 -31.91 -17.39
C ILE A 3 30.86 -30.54 -16.69
N ALA A 4 31.57 -29.54 -17.23
CA ALA A 4 31.55 -28.18 -16.71
C ALA A 4 30.15 -27.55 -16.85
N ALA A 5 29.47 -27.76 -17.98
CA ALA A 5 28.10 -27.25 -18.18
C ALA A 5 27.09 -27.88 -17.22
N ILE A 6 27.17 -29.19 -16.99
CA ILE A 6 26.30 -29.90 -16.02
C ILE A 6 26.57 -29.39 -14.60
N PHE A 7 27.83 -29.25 -14.22
CA PHE A 7 28.21 -28.73 -12.90
C PHE A 7 27.67 -27.31 -12.69
N THR A 8 27.81 -26.42 -13.69
CA THR A 8 27.24 -25.07 -13.63
C THR A 8 25.72 -25.09 -13.48
N LEU A 9 25.00 -25.95 -14.21
CA LEU A 9 23.54 -26.05 -14.10
C LEU A 9 23.10 -26.58 -12.73
N VAL A 10 23.81 -27.55 -12.16
CA VAL A 10 23.51 -28.09 -10.82
C VAL A 10 23.77 -27.04 -9.75
N VAL A 11 24.90 -26.34 -9.81
CA VAL A 11 25.23 -25.26 -8.87
C VAL A 11 24.24 -24.09 -9.01
N ALA A 12 23.91 -23.67 -10.24
CA ALA A 12 22.92 -22.63 -10.49
C ALA A 12 21.52 -23.04 -10.00
N GLY A 13 21.13 -24.30 -10.23
CA GLY A 13 19.88 -24.88 -9.74
C GLY A 13 19.85 -24.94 -8.21
N GLY A 14 20.95 -25.32 -7.56
CA GLY A 14 21.11 -25.32 -6.10
C GLY A 14 21.00 -23.92 -5.51
N ILE A 15 21.72 -22.94 -6.05
CA ILE A 15 21.64 -21.52 -5.65
C ILE A 15 20.22 -20.98 -5.85
N TYR A 16 19.58 -21.32 -6.98
CA TYR A 16 18.20 -20.93 -7.25
C TYR A 16 17.23 -21.50 -6.20
N GLN A 17 17.36 -22.78 -5.84
CA GLN A 17 16.49 -23.36 -4.80
C GLN A 17 16.77 -22.79 -3.41
N MET A 18 18.04 -22.55 -3.06
CA MET A 18 18.42 -21.98 -1.76
C MET A 18 17.96 -20.54 -1.58
N ALA A 19 17.94 -19.75 -2.65
CA ALA A 19 17.55 -18.36 -2.54
C ALA A 19 16.05 -18.10 -2.83
N LYS A 20 15.27 -19.14 -3.19
CA LYS A 20 13.80 -19.00 -3.30
C LYS A 20 13.27 -18.59 -1.93
N PRO A 21 12.52 -17.48 -1.82
CA PRO A 21 11.89 -17.14 -0.57
C PRO A 21 10.93 -18.27 -0.14
N PRO A 22 10.80 -18.53 1.17
CA PRO A 22 9.84 -19.50 1.65
C PRO A 22 8.43 -19.12 1.18
N PRO A 23 7.54 -20.11 0.94
CA PRO A 23 6.16 -19.82 0.59
C PRO A 23 5.52 -18.93 1.66
N SER A 24 4.74 -17.94 1.21
CA SER A 24 4.05 -17.02 2.11
C SER A 24 3.12 -17.79 3.04
N LYS A 25 3.23 -17.56 4.34
CA LYS A 25 2.31 -18.12 5.34
C LYS A 25 1.02 -17.31 5.33
N ILE A 26 0.00 -17.78 4.62
CA ILE A 26 -1.29 -17.10 4.50
C ILE A 26 -2.06 -17.24 5.82
N CYS A 27 -2.65 -16.15 6.32
CA CYS A 27 -3.42 -16.20 7.56
C CYS A 27 -4.65 -17.11 7.40
N GLY A 28 -4.79 -18.08 8.31
CA GLY A 28 -5.85 -19.08 8.28
C GLY A 28 -5.58 -20.32 7.41
N SER A 29 -4.42 -20.42 6.75
CA SER A 29 -3.99 -21.68 6.11
C SER A 29 -3.42 -22.67 7.13
N PRO A 30 -3.30 -23.97 6.81
CA PRO A 30 -2.51 -24.90 7.62
C PRO A 30 -1.09 -24.34 7.83
N ASN A 31 -0.63 -24.28 9.09
CA ASN A 31 0.64 -23.67 9.51
C ASN A 31 0.79 -22.14 9.26
N GLY A 32 -0.30 -21.46 8.90
CA GLY A 32 -0.37 -20.00 8.81
C GLY A 32 -0.70 -19.34 10.15
N PRO A 33 -0.44 -18.03 10.32
CA PRO A 33 -0.94 -17.27 11.47
C PRO A 33 -2.47 -17.35 11.56
N PRO A 34 -3.05 -17.21 12.77
CA PRO A 34 -4.50 -17.15 12.92
C PRO A 34 -5.06 -15.87 12.30
N VAL A 35 -6.32 -15.95 11.87
CA VAL A 35 -7.11 -14.80 11.46
C VAL A 35 -7.69 -14.17 12.72
N THR A 36 -7.51 -12.87 12.87
CA THR A 36 -7.92 -12.12 14.08
C THR A 36 -8.94 -11.04 13.79
N SER A 37 -9.12 -10.68 12.52
CA SER A 37 -10.03 -9.62 12.10
C SER A 37 -11.16 -10.13 11.22
N PRO A 38 -12.30 -9.41 11.14
CA PRO A 38 -13.34 -9.68 10.16
C PRO A 38 -12.78 -9.71 8.74
N ARG A 39 -13.28 -10.66 7.94
CA ARG A 39 -12.94 -10.78 6.53
C ARG A 39 -14.19 -10.96 5.70
N ILE A 40 -14.13 -10.47 4.46
CA ILE A 40 -15.13 -10.72 3.44
C ILE A 40 -14.51 -11.60 2.36
N LYS A 41 -15.28 -12.59 1.90
CA LYS A 41 -14.88 -13.43 0.76
C LYS A 41 -15.35 -12.75 -0.54
N LEU A 42 -14.41 -12.43 -1.40
CA LEU A 42 -14.68 -11.90 -2.73
C LEU A 42 -15.20 -13.00 -3.66
N ARG A 43 -15.81 -12.60 -4.77
CA ARG A 43 -16.35 -13.47 -5.83
C ARG A 43 -15.31 -14.41 -6.42
N ASP A 44 -14.05 -14.00 -6.46
CA ASP A 44 -12.94 -14.81 -6.93
C ASP A 44 -12.37 -15.78 -5.87
N GLY A 45 -12.98 -15.79 -4.68
CA GLY A 45 -12.65 -16.69 -3.59
C GLY A 45 -11.63 -16.15 -2.58
N ARG A 46 -10.94 -15.05 -2.90
CA ARG A 46 -9.98 -14.39 -1.99
C ARG A 46 -10.70 -13.74 -0.81
N TYR A 47 -10.03 -13.65 0.33
CA TYR A 47 -10.48 -12.87 1.48
C TYR A 47 -9.83 -11.49 1.55
N LEU A 48 -10.62 -10.48 1.90
CA LEU A 48 -10.11 -9.18 2.35
C LEU A 48 -10.43 -8.97 3.83
N ALA A 49 -9.40 -8.70 4.63
CA ALA A 49 -9.56 -8.33 6.03
C ALA A 49 -9.77 -6.82 6.19
N TYR A 50 -10.65 -6.42 7.12
CA TYR A 50 -10.99 -5.02 7.32
C TYR A 50 -11.29 -4.68 8.79
N LYS A 51 -11.36 -3.39 9.07
CA LYS A 51 -11.86 -2.81 10.32
C LYS A 51 -12.80 -1.66 10.01
N VAL A 52 -13.77 -1.46 10.89
CA VAL A 52 -14.72 -0.35 10.86
C VAL A 52 -14.61 0.42 12.15
N ARG A 53 -14.57 1.75 12.06
CA ARG A 53 -14.54 2.68 13.20
C ARG A 53 -15.53 3.83 12.98
N GLY A 54 -15.94 4.48 14.07
CA GLY A 54 -16.82 5.66 14.02
C GLY A 54 -18.31 5.33 13.97
N ALA A 55 -19.06 6.10 13.20
CA ALA A 55 -20.51 5.96 13.08
C ALA A 55 -20.93 4.61 12.47
N ALA A 56 -22.07 4.07 12.93
CA ALA A 56 -22.65 2.86 12.36
C ALA A 56 -22.96 3.07 10.87
N LYS A 57 -22.63 2.07 10.04
CA LYS A 57 -22.64 2.15 8.58
C LYS A 57 -24.02 2.47 7.99
N GLU A 58 -25.08 2.17 8.73
CA GLU A 58 -26.49 2.38 8.39
C GLU A 58 -26.88 3.87 8.49
N ILE A 59 -26.29 4.60 9.44
CA ILE A 59 -26.62 6.00 9.73
C ILE A 59 -25.51 6.99 9.35
N ALA A 60 -24.32 6.51 9.04
CA ALA A 60 -23.18 7.35 8.71
C ALA A 60 -23.43 8.21 7.47
N LYS A 61 -23.19 9.52 7.61
CA LYS A 61 -23.24 10.52 6.52
C LYS A 61 -22.11 10.32 5.52
N HIS A 62 -20.94 9.89 6.01
CA HIS A 62 -19.73 9.73 5.22
C HIS A 62 -19.14 8.35 5.45
N LYS A 63 -18.99 7.57 4.37
CA LYS A 63 -18.38 6.24 4.40
C LYS A 63 -17.04 6.33 3.69
N VAL A 64 -15.95 6.13 4.41
CA VAL A 64 -14.60 6.50 3.97
C VAL A 64 -13.70 5.27 3.99
N PHE A 65 -13.25 4.83 2.82
CA PHE A 65 -12.19 3.83 2.72
C PHE A 65 -10.82 4.48 2.83
N ILE A 66 -9.91 3.89 3.60
CA ILE A 66 -8.49 4.28 3.61
C ILE A 66 -7.66 3.17 2.99
N ASN A 67 -7.02 3.50 1.87
CA ASN A 67 -5.97 2.70 1.27
C ASN A 67 -4.64 2.99 1.98
N HIS A 68 -4.20 2.05 2.81
CA HIS A 68 -2.97 2.21 3.59
C HIS A 68 -1.70 2.22 2.71
N GLY A 69 -0.66 2.85 3.27
CA GLY A 69 0.66 3.00 2.66
C GLY A 69 1.49 1.71 2.60
N PHE A 70 2.78 1.87 2.31
CA PHE A 70 3.76 0.79 2.35
C PHE A 70 3.99 0.33 3.79
N THR A 71 4.31 -0.95 4.00
CA THR A 71 4.56 -1.56 5.33
C THR A 71 3.46 -1.29 6.38
N SER A 72 2.23 -1.09 5.93
CA SER A 72 1.07 -0.82 6.78
C SER A 72 -0.03 -1.86 6.51
N SER A 73 -1.13 -1.76 7.23
CA SER A 73 -2.27 -2.68 7.18
C SER A 73 -3.56 -1.93 7.55
N LYS A 74 -4.68 -2.65 7.66
CA LYS A 74 -5.93 -2.17 8.26
C LYS A 74 -5.76 -1.64 9.69
N ASP A 75 -4.68 -2.02 10.37
CA ASP A 75 -4.34 -1.60 11.74
C ASP A 75 -3.59 -0.27 11.79
N LEU A 76 -3.52 0.44 10.65
CA LEU A 76 -3.03 1.81 10.59
C LEU A 76 -3.66 2.65 11.70
N TYR A 77 -2.82 3.27 12.52
CA TYR A 77 -3.30 4.16 13.56
C TYR A 77 -3.71 5.51 12.94
N ILE A 78 -4.93 5.91 13.26
CA ILE A 78 -5.54 7.14 12.78
C ILE A 78 -5.89 7.96 14.02
N PRO A 79 -5.29 9.15 14.21
CA PRO A 79 -5.41 9.99 15.41
C PRO A 79 -6.76 10.71 15.51
N MET A 80 -7.85 10.01 15.21
CA MET A 80 -9.22 10.47 15.39
C MET A 80 -9.88 9.52 16.38
N SER A 81 -10.53 10.03 17.43
CA SER A 81 -11.26 9.17 18.37
C SER A 81 -12.55 8.63 17.73
N ASP A 82 -13.07 7.54 18.26
CA ASP A 82 -14.31 6.96 17.72
C ASP A 82 -15.50 7.89 18.00
N GLU A 83 -15.51 8.61 19.12
CA GLU A 83 -16.52 9.62 19.46
C GLU A 83 -16.51 10.76 18.44
N TRP A 84 -15.33 11.29 18.10
CA TRP A 84 -15.22 12.36 17.10
C TRP A 84 -15.70 11.90 15.71
N LEU A 85 -15.35 10.67 15.31
CA LEU A 85 -15.84 10.09 14.06
C LEU A 85 -17.36 9.92 14.06
N GLN A 86 -17.95 9.53 15.20
CA GLN A 86 -19.40 9.42 15.38
C GLN A 86 -20.10 10.77 15.26
N ASP A 87 -19.61 11.80 15.95
CA ASP A 87 -20.17 13.16 15.90
C ASP A 87 -20.15 13.73 14.49
N MET A 88 -19.09 13.44 13.73
CA MET A 88 -18.96 13.83 12.32
C MET A 88 -19.76 12.94 11.36
N GLY A 89 -20.39 11.87 11.86
CA GLY A 89 -21.14 10.91 11.05
C GLY A 89 -20.26 10.13 10.06
N ILE A 90 -18.99 9.89 10.42
CA ILE A 90 -18.01 9.19 9.59
C ILE A 90 -17.96 7.72 9.99
N CYS A 91 -18.27 6.83 9.04
CA CYS A 91 -17.94 5.42 9.09
C CYS A 91 -16.61 5.22 8.35
N LEU A 92 -15.57 4.87 9.10
CA LEU A 92 -14.21 4.73 8.60
C LEU A 92 -13.88 3.27 8.37
N ILE A 93 -13.53 2.91 7.15
CA ILE A 93 -13.18 1.56 6.73
C ILE A 93 -11.70 1.51 6.38
N THR A 94 -10.94 0.75 7.16
CA THR A 94 -9.56 0.39 6.81
C THR A 94 -9.53 -1.09 6.42
N PHE A 95 -8.72 -1.45 5.44
CA PHE A 95 -8.66 -2.83 4.95
C PHE A 95 -7.25 -3.21 4.53
N ASP A 96 -6.93 -4.48 4.65
CA ASP A 96 -5.68 -5.05 4.20
C ASP A 96 -5.73 -5.17 2.67
N ARG A 97 -4.85 -4.45 1.95
CA ARG A 97 -4.75 -4.58 0.49
C ARG A 97 -4.37 -6.03 0.10
N PRO A 98 -4.67 -6.51 -1.12
CA PRO A 98 -4.35 -7.88 -1.50
C PRO A 98 -2.88 -8.24 -1.26
N GLY A 99 -2.65 -9.31 -0.50
CA GLY A 99 -1.32 -9.79 -0.12
C GLY A 99 -0.69 -9.09 1.09
N TYR A 100 -1.44 -8.26 1.82
CA TYR A 100 -1.01 -7.65 3.08
C TYR A 100 -1.73 -8.30 4.26
N ALA A 101 -0.99 -8.48 5.37
CA ALA A 101 -1.49 -8.97 6.65
C ALA A 101 -2.47 -10.15 6.53
N GLU A 102 -3.77 -9.93 6.74
CA GLU A 102 -4.78 -11.00 6.78
C GLU A 102 -5.60 -11.16 5.49
N SER A 103 -5.30 -10.36 4.46
CA SER A 103 -5.90 -10.47 3.12
C SER A 103 -5.12 -11.42 2.22
N ASP A 104 -5.86 -12.17 1.41
CA ASP A 104 -5.27 -13.10 0.45
C ASP A 104 -4.52 -12.34 -0.66
N PRO A 105 -3.43 -12.91 -1.20
CA PRO A 105 -2.72 -12.34 -2.33
C PRO A 105 -3.57 -12.38 -3.60
N ASN A 106 -3.44 -11.34 -4.43
CA ASN A 106 -4.00 -11.35 -5.79
C ASN A 106 -2.87 -11.55 -6.81
N PRO A 107 -2.73 -12.75 -7.43
CA PRO A 107 -1.69 -13.00 -8.44
C PRO A 107 -1.89 -12.19 -9.72
N HIS A 108 -3.11 -11.71 -9.96
CA HIS A 108 -3.48 -10.87 -11.10
C HIS A 108 -3.73 -9.42 -10.67
N ARG A 109 -3.04 -8.95 -9.64
CA ARG A 109 -3.23 -7.60 -9.10
C ARG A 109 -2.99 -6.54 -10.18
N SER A 110 -3.93 -5.61 -10.29
CA SER A 110 -3.90 -4.49 -11.23
C SER A 110 -4.66 -3.30 -10.62
N PRO A 111 -4.50 -2.06 -11.14
CA PRO A 111 -5.28 -0.93 -10.62
C PRO A 111 -6.79 -1.15 -10.77
N LYS A 112 -7.20 -1.90 -11.80
CA LYS A 112 -8.60 -2.26 -12.02
C LYS A 112 -9.08 -3.23 -10.94
N ASN A 113 -8.34 -4.31 -10.70
CA ASN A 113 -8.75 -5.31 -9.72
C ASN A 113 -8.73 -4.74 -8.30
N ASP A 114 -7.75 -3.92 -7.95
CA ASP A 114 -7.74 -3.21 -6.66
C ASP A 114 -8.98 -2.32 -6.48
N ALA A 115 -9.42 -1.62 -7.54
CA ALA A 115 -10.62 -0.78 -7.48
C ALA A 115 -11.91 -1.62 -7.35
N LEU A 116 -12.00 -2.74 -8.08
CA LEU A 116 -13.14 -3.65 -8.00
C LEU A 116 -13.22 -4.35 -6.64
N ASP A 117 -12.08 -4.69 -6.04
CA ASP A 117 -11.98 -5.23 -4.69
C ASP A 117 -12.58 -4.25 -3.66
N ILE A 118 -12.28 -2.95 -3.78
CA ILE A 118 -12.87 -1.90 -2.93
C ILE A 118 -14.38 -1.78 -3.15
N GLN A 119 -14.81 -1.81 -4.42
CA GLN A 119 -16.24 -1.76 -4.73
C GLN A 119 -16.97 -2.96 -4.14
N GLU A 120 -16.43 -4.17 -4.31
CA GLU A 120 -17.05 -5.39 -3.81
C GLU A 120 -17.08 -5.43 -2.28
N LEU A 121 -16.01 -4.97 -1.63
CA LEU A 121 -15.99 -4.79 -0.18
C LEU A 121 -17.08 -3.80 0.27
N ALA A 122 -17.26 -2.69 -0.44
CA ALA A 122 -18.32 -1.72 -0.13
C ALA A 122 -19.74 -2.30 -0.33
N ASP A 123 -19.93 -3.12 -1.37
CA ASP A 123 -21.19 -3.79 -1.68
C ASP A 123 -21.56 -4.80 -0.59
N GLN A 124 -20.62 -5.68 -0.21
CA GLN A 124 -20.85 -6.68 0.83
C GLN A 124 -20.98 -6.07 2.23
N LEU A 125 -20.39 -4.91 2.47
CA LEU A 125 -20.62 -4.14 3.68
C LEU A 125 -21.92 -3.33 3.64
N GLU A 126 -22.64 -3.30 2.51
CA GLU A 126 -23.89 -2.56 2.33
C GLU A 126 -23.72 -1.05 2.59
N LEU A 127 -22.59 -0.49 2.13
CA LEU A 127 -22.28 0.93 2.31
C LEU A 127 -23.13 1.85 1.42
N GLY A 128 -23.95 1.28 0.53
CA GLY A 128 -24.82 2.02 -0.37
C GLY A 128 -24.12 2.47 -1.65
N PRO A 129 -24.72 3.42 -2.38
CA PRO A 129 -24.35 3.67 -3.77
C PRO A 129 -23.00 4.37 -3.92
N LYS A 130 -22.63 5.24 -2.97
CA LYS A 130 -21.40 6.03 -3.05
C LYS A 130 -20.64 6.08 -1.73
N PHE A 131 -19.31 6.12 -1.83
CA PHE A 131 -18.38 6.23 -0.71
C PHE A 131 -17.18 7.11 -1.08
N TYR A 132 -16.42 7.54 -0.08
CA TYR A 132 -15.17 8.26 -0.25
C TYR A 132 -13.98 7.31 -0.21
N VAL A 133 -12.93 7.64 -0.96
CA VAL A 133 -11.66 6.90 -0.93
C VAL A 133 -10.53 7.84 -0.59
N LEU A 134 -9.71 7.46 0.38
CA LEU A 134 -8.52 8.19 0.77
C LEU A 134 -7.28 7.31 0.50
N GLY A 135 -6.40 7.80 -0.37
CA GLY A 135 -5.15 7.13 -0.73
C GLY A 135 -3.96 7.72 0.03
N LEU A 136 -3.33 6.91 0.90
CA LEU A 136 -2.13 7.31 1.65
C LEU A 136 -0.87 6.79 0.96
N SER A 137 0.04 7.68 0.54
CA SER A 137 1.33 7.25 -0.05
C SER A 137 1.14 6.27 -1.20
N ILE A 138 1.67 5.04 -1.14
CA ILE A 138 1.46 3.99 -2.15
C ILE A 138 0.00 3.54 -2.27
N GLY A 139 -0.81 3.80 -1.25
CA GLY A 139 -2.27 3.66 -1.29
C GLY A 139 -2.95 4.63 -2.27
N SER A 140 -2.23 5.60 -2.83
CA SER A 140 -2.72 6.40 -3.96
C SER A 140 -2.93 5.55 -5.22
N TYR A 141 -2.15 4.49 -5.42
CA TYR A 141 -2.25 3.62 -6.60
C TYR A 141 -3.65 3.00 -6.78
N PRO A 142 -4.22 2.30 -5.77
CA PRO A 142 -5.59 1.81 -5.88
C PRO A 142 -6.62 2.95 -5.94
N ALA A 143 -6.39 4.10 -5.27
CA ALA A 143 -7.28 5.25 -5.34
C ALA A 143 -7.39 5.87 -6.75
N TRP A 144 -6.28 5.92 -7.51
CA TRP A 144 -6.29 6.26 -8.94
C TRP A 144 -7.07 5.22 -9.77
N GLY A 145 -6.94 3.94 -9.42
CA GLY A 145 -7.75 2.87 -9.97
C GLY A 145 -9.24 3.13 -9.76
N CYS A 146 -9.64 3.56 -8.55
CA CYS A 146 -11.04 3.88 -8.25
C CYS A 146 -11.58 4.97 -9.16
N LEU A 147 -10.86 6.09 -9.31
CA LEU A 147 -11.25 7.19 -10.20
C LEU A 147 -11.47 6.72 -11.63
N LYS A 148 -10.64 5.78 -12.12
CA LYS A 148 -10.71 5.29 -13.49
C LYS A 148 -11.81 4.25 -13.71
N TYR A 149 -11.97 3.30 -12.79
CA TYR A 149 -12.75 2.09 -13.02
C TYR A 149 -14.10 2.06 -12.31
N ILE A 150 -14.25 2.79 -11.20
CA ILE A 150 -15.50 2.84 -10.43
C ILE A 150 -15.95 4.27 -10.10
N PRO A 151 -15.81 5.27 -10.99
CA PRO A 151 -16.13 6.67 -10.66
C PRO A 151 -17.58 6.87 -10.21
N HIS A 152 -18.51 6.04 -10.72
CA HIS A 152 -19.92 6.06 -10.35
C HIS A 152 -20.18 5.70 -8.87
N ARG A 153 -19.23 5.02 -8.22
CA ARG A 153 -19.29 4.64 -6.79
C ARG A 153 -18.63 5.66 -5.87
N LEU A 154 -18.04 6.72 -6.40
CA LEU A 154 -17.27 7.67 -5.61
C LEU A 154 -18.10 8.92 -5.30
N ALA A 155 -18.18 9.24 -4.01
CA ALA A 155 -18.62 10.55 -3.52
C ALA A 155 -17.45 11.56 -3.56
N GLY A 156 -16.22 11.09 -3.39
CA GLY A 156 -15.01 11.89 -3.50
C GLY A 156 -13.75 11.05 -3.29
N VAL A 157 -12.60 11.58 -3.72
CA VAL A 157 -11.30 10.96 -3.52
C VAL A 157 -10.31 11.98 -2.98
N ALA A 158 -9.57 11.60 -1.94
CA ALA A 158 -8.49 12.40 -1.38
C ALA A 158 -7.16 11.66 -1.48
N PHE A 159 -6.11 12.38 -1.81
CA PHE A 159 -4.75 11.86 -1.82
C PHE A 159 -3.94 12.56 -0.74
N VAL A 160 -3.39 11.78 0.18
CA VAL A 160 -2.44 12.29 1.17
C VAL A 160 -1.08 11.77 0.77
N VAL A 161 -0.18 12.71 0.50
CA VAL A 161 1.21 12.43 0.14
C VAL A 161 1.37 11.36 -0.96
N PRO A 162 0.68 11.48 -2.11
CA PRO A 162 0.62 10.41 -3.09
C PRO A 162 1.99 10.12 -3.70
N VAL A 163 2.24 8.84 -4.00
CA VAL A 163 3.32 8.49 -4.93
C VAL A 163 2.93 8.95 -6.35
N ILE A 164 3.86 9.61 -7.04
CA ILE A 164 3.67 10.12 -8.39
C ILE A 164 4.29 9.13 -9.39
N ASN A 165 3.59 8.85 -10.48
CA ASN A 165 4.19 8.16 -11.62
C ASN A 165 4.84 9.18 -12.55
N TYR A 166 6.18 9.23 -12.55
CA TYR A 166 6.94 10.14 -13.40
C TYR A 166 6.70 9.91 -14.90
N TRP A 167 6.20 8.75 -15.32
CA TRP A 167 5.92 8.45 -16.73
C TRP A 167 4.48 8.71 -17.15
N TRP A 168 3.69 9.46 -16.37
CA TRP A 168 2.37 9.86 -16.83
C TRP A 168 2.45 10.76 -18.07
N PRO A 169 1.73 10.44 -19.17
CA PRO A 169 1.75 11.26 -20.39
C PRO A 169 1.27 12.69 -20.17
N THR A 170 0.40 12.91 -19.18
CA THR A 170 -0.18 14.21 -18.84
C THR A 170 0.72 15.05 -17.93
N LEU A 171 1.81 14.50 -17.40
CA LEU A 171 2.75 15.25 -16.56
C LEU A 171 3.74 16.00 -17.46
N PRO A 172 3.78 17.35 -17.45
CA PRO A 172 4.69 18.11 -18.29
C PRO A 172 6.14 17.69 -18.09
N SER A 173 6.87 17.53 -19.20
CA SER A 173 8.23 16.99 -19.19
C SER A 173 9.18 17.80 -18.31
N GLU A 174 9.01 19.12 -18.25
CA GLU A 174 9.80 20.01 -17.41
C GLU A 174 9.56 19.76 -15.91
N ILE A 175 8.28 19.70 -15.49
CA ILE A 175 7.89 19.43 -14.10
C ILE A 175 8.37 18.04 -13.69
N ARG A 176 8.15 17.04 -14.56
CA ARG A 176 8.62 15.67 -14.37
C ARG A 176 10.12 15.64 -14.14
N SER A 177 10.91 16.24 -15.03
CA SER A 177 12.38 16.20 -14.95
C SER A 177 12.87 16.90 -13.69
N LYS A 178 12.33 18.08 -13.37
CA LYS A 178 12.67 18.79 -12.13
C LYS A 178 12.36 17.96 -10.89
N ALA A 179 11.17 17.38 -10.79
CA ALA A 179 10.77 16.57 -9.64
C ALA A 179 11.59 15.27 -9.55
N TYR A 180 11.83 14.59 -10.67
CA TYR A 180 12.59 13.36 -10.73
C TYR A 180 14.06 13.56 -10.32
N CYS A 181 14.68 14.66 -10.74
CA CYS A 181 16.06 14.99 -10.37
C CYS A 181 16.25 15.32 -8.89
N LYS A 182 15.17 15.63 -8.15
CA LYS A 182 15.24 15.81 -6.68
C LYS A 182 15.38 14.49 -5.92
N LEU A 183 15.04 13.36 -6.55
CA LEU A 183 15.21 12.05 -5.90
C LEU A 183 16.69 11.68 -5.76
N PRO A 184 17.09 10.96 -4.69
CA PRO A 184 18.43 10.37 -4.61
C PRO A 184 18.77 9.55 -5.86
N LEU A 185 20.03 9.55 -6.29
CA LEU A 185 20.47 8.85 -7.52
C LEU A 185 20.04 7.38 -7.54
N LEU A 186 20.16 6.67 -6.42
CA LEU A 186 19.72 5.28 -6.30
C LEU A 186 18.22 5.12 -6.57
N GLU A 187 17.41 6.04 -6.07
CA GLU A 187 15.96 6.05 -6.26
C GLU A 187 15.57 6.36 -7.71
N GLN A 188 16.29 7.27 -8.36
CA GLN A 188 16.13 7.52 -9.79
C GLN A 188 16.34 6.23 -10.59
N TRP A 189 17.51 5.57 -10.42
CA TRP A 189 17.82 4.32 -11.11
C TRP A 189 16.82 3.21 -10.80
N ARG A 190 16.40 3.08 -9.54
CA ARG A 190 15.39 2.11 -9.13
C ARG A 190 14.07 2.31 -9.87
N LEU A 191 13.57 3.55 -9.93
CA LEU A 191 12.32 3.85 -10.64
C LEU A 191 12.45 3.61 -12.15
N ARG A 192 13.58 3.96 -12.77
CA ARG A 192 13.86 3.66 -14.18
C ARG A 192 13.84 2.16 -14.44
N PHE A 193 14.50 1.39 -13.58
CA PHE A 193 14.54 -0.06 -13.68
C PHE A 193 13.15 -0.68 -13.57
N ILE A 194 12.34 -0.24 -12.60
CA ILE A 194 10.95 -0.69 -12.44
C ILE A 194 10.11 -0.32 -13.67
N HIS A 195 10.30 0.86 -14.24
CA HIS A 195 9.54 1.31 -15.39
C HIS A 195 9.88 0.55 -16.68
N TYR A 196 11.17 0.41 -17.01
CA TYR A 196 11.60 -0.19 -18.28
C TYR A 196 11.71 -1.72 -18.22
N ALA A 197 11.85 -2.32 -17.03
CA ALA A 197 11.97 -3.76 -16.84
C ALA A 197 11.08 -4.30 -15.70
N PRO A 198 9.75 -4.07 -15.74
CA PRO A 198 8.86 -4.36 -14.61
C PRO A 198 8.80 -5.85 -14.25
N TYR A 199 8.86 -6.76 -15.24
CA TYR A 199 8.87 -8.21 -14.98
C TYR A 199 10.14 -8.66 -14.27
N LEU A 200 11.28 -8.08 -14.64
CA LEU A 200 12.56 -8.36 -14.00
C LEU A 200 12.60 -7.73 -12.59
N ALA A 201 12.07 -6.53 -12.41
CA ALA A 201 11.92 -5.94 -11.08
C ALA A 201 11.01 -6.80 -10.19
N TRP A 202 9.89 -7.30 -10.71
CA TRP A 202 8.98 -8.18 -9.99
C TRP A 202 9.60 -9.54 -9.65
N SER A 203 10.45 -10.09 -10.51
CA SER A 203 11.16 -11.33 -10.20
C SER A 203 12.28 -11.10 -9.19
N MET A 204 13.03 -10.00 -9.31
CA MET A 204 14.17 -9.65 -8.46
C MET A 204 13.76 -9.19 -7.05
N GLN A 205 12.59 -8.58 -6.86
CA GLN A 205 12.14 -8.13 -5.53
C GLN A 205 12.02 -9.28 -4.51
N ARG A 206 11.95 -10.54 -5.00
CA ARG A 206 11.94 -11.76 -4.17
C ARG A 206 13.31 -12.10 -3.57
N TRP A 207 14.38 -11.60 -4.18
CA TRP A 207 15.77 -11.96 -3.88
C TRP A 207 16.57 -10.75 -3.37
N ILE A 208 16.16 -9.55 -3.77
CA ILE A 208 16.85 -8.29 -3.47
C ILE A 208 15.91 -7.42 -2.66
N SER A 209 16.20 -7.33 -1.36
CA SER A 209 15.63 -6.32 -0.49
C SER A 209 16.32 -4.99 -0.81
N PHE A 210 15.67 -4.13 -1.58
CA PHE A 210 16.11 -2.74 -1.69
C PHE A 210 15.98 -2.08 -0.32
N PRO A 211 16.97 -1.29 0.13
CA PRO A 211 16.80 -0.46 1.32
C PRO A 211 15.50 0.32 1.18
N SER A 212 14.61 0.21 2.17
CA SER A 212 13.38 0.98 2.15
C SER A 212 13.74 2.47 2.12
N ILE A 213 12.91 3.30 1.48
CA ILE A 213 13.11 4.75 1.50
C ILE A 213 13.20 5.27 2.94
N HIS A 214 12.49 4.61 3.87
CA HIS A 214 12.60 4.83 5.31
C HIS A 214 14.02 4.59 5.85
N THR A 215 14.68 3.48 5.47
CA THR A 215 16.06 3.19 5.88
C THR A 215 17.05 4.22 5.32
N VAL A 216 16.80 4.73 4.12
CA VAL A 216 17.63 5.76 3.47
C VAL A 216 17.41 7.13 4.13
N LEU A 217 16.17 7.51 4.41
CA LEU A 217 15.82 8.79 5.04
C LEU A 217 16.18 8.84 6.53
N LYS A 218 16.02 7.73 7.27
CA LYS A 218 16.45 7.64 8.68
C LYS A 218 17.96 7.85 8.84
N LYS A 219 18.74 7.54 7.81
CA LYS A 219 20.19 7.74 7.77
C LYS A 219 20.63 9.12 7.26
N ASN A 220 19.69 9.97 6.83
CA ASN A 220 19.95 11.33 6.32
C ASN A 220 19.15 12.35 7.14
N PRO A 221 19.68 12.82 8.28
CA PRO A 221 19.01 13.81 9.13
C PRO A 221 18.70 15.12 8.40
N GLU A 222 19.53 15.51 7.43
CA GLU A 222 19.35 16.71 6.60
C GLU A 222 18.11 16.66 5.70
N ALA A 223 17.50 15.48 5.57
CA ALA A 223 16.25 15.36 4.86
C ALA A 223 15.14 16.12 5.62
N TYR A 224 15.14 16.16 6.95
CA TYR A 224 14.02 16.75 7.71
C TYR A 224 14.21 18.24 7.95
N ASN A 225 13.19 19.04 7.62
CA ASN A 225 13.14 20.43 8.06
C ASN A 225 12.67 20.53 9.53
N LYS A 226 12.76 21.73 10.12
CA LYS A 226 12.41 21.96 11.54
C LYS A 226 10.95 21.60 11.87
N ASN A 227 10.03 21.84 10.94
CA ASN A 227 8.61 21.49 11.13
C ASN A 227 8.41 19.98 11.11
N ASP A 228 9.11 19.26 10.22
CA ASP A 228 9.05 17.81 10.15
C ASP A 228 9.50 17.18 11.48
N LEU A 229 10.61 17.69 12.04
CA LEU A 229 11.12 17.25 13.34
C LEU A 229 10.13 17.54 14.48
N ALA A 230 9.50 18.72 14.49
CA ALA A 230 8.51 19.08 15.50
C ALA A 230 7.25 18.18 15.41
N VAL A 231 6.79 17.88 14.19
CA VAL A 231 5.69 16.94 13.97
C VAL A 231 6.07 15.53 14.42
N MET A 232 7.30 15.07 14.14
CA MET A 232 7.78 13.77 14.62
C MET A 232 7.81 13.70 16.15
N GLU A 233 8.22 14.77 16.82
CA GLU A 233 8.23 14.83 18.28
C GLU A 233 6.80 14.76 18.85
N LEU A 234 5.85 15.46 18.23
CA LEU A 234 4.44 15.41 18.63
C LEU A 234 3.85 14.01 18.40
N LEU A 235 4.19 13.36 17.29
CA LEU A 235 3.74 12.01 16.95
C LEU A 235 4.34 10.94 17.87
N ALA A 236 5.57 11.12 18.35
CA ALA A 236 6.19 10.20 19.32
C ALA A 236 5.41 10.14 20.65
N ARG A 237 4.57 11.15 20.94
CA ARG A 237 3.73 11.23 22.14
C ARG A 237 2.36 10.56 21.97
N VAL A 238 2.07 10.04 20.78
CA VAL A 238 0.77 9.42 20.43
C VAL A 238 0.79 7.92 20.77
N PRO A 239 -0.33 7.32 21.22
CA PRO A 239 -0.39 5.89 21.49
C PRO A 239 -0.07 5.05 20.25
N ALA A 240 0.82 4.05 20.38
CA ALA A 240 1.31 3.18 19.30
C ALA A 240 2.01 3.93 18.13
N PRO A 241 3.13 4.62 18.40
CA PRO A 241 3.86 5.41 17.40
C PRO A 241 4.43 4.57 16.24
N ASP A 242 4.59 3.26 16.43
CA ASP A 242 4.99 2.28 15.42
C ASP A 242 3.87 1.95 14.42
N LYS A 243 2.60 2.13 14.83
CA LYS A 243 1.41 1.98 13.99
C LYS A 243 0.90 3.31 13.46
N ALA A 244 1.33 4.42 14.05
CA ALA A 244 1.04 5.77 13.59
C ALA A 244 1.44 5.94 12.14
N ILE A 245 0.60 6.64 11.37
CA ILE A 245 0.91 7.07 10.01
C ILE A 245 2.31 7.69 10.02
N PHE A 246 3.29 6.95 9.51
CA PHE A 246 4.54 7.57 9.09
C PHE A 246 4.25 8.35 7.80
N LEU A 247 3.80 9.59 7.99
CA LEU A 247 3.88 10.68 7.02
C LEU A 247 5.37 11.02 6.85
N TYR A 248 6.18 10.11 6.30
CA TYR A 248 7.54 10.42 5.85
C TYR A 248 7.53 11.15 4.50
N LEU A 249 6.58 12.06 4.31
CA LEU A 249 6.32 12.69 3.03
C LEU A 249 6.01 14.18 3.23
N PHE A 250 6.92 14.89 3.88
CA PHE A 250 7.20 16.27 3.51
C PHE A 250 8.50 16.26 2.71
N PHE A 251 8.40 15.87 1.44
CA PHE A 251 9.42 16.16 0.44
C PHE A 251 8.74 16.58 -0.86
N PHE A 252 8.67 17.89 -1.06
CA PHE A 252 8.69 18.53 -2.37
C PHE A 252 9.96 19.34 -2.50
#